data_AF-A0A9D5PQV1-F1
#
_entry.id   AF-A0A9D5PQV1-F1
#
_cell.length_a   1.000
_cell.length_b   1.000
_cell.length_c   1.000
_cell.angle_alpha   90.00
_cell.angle_beta   90.00
_cell.angle_gamma   90.00
#
_symmetry.space_group_name_H-M   'P 1'
#
loop_
_entity.id
_entity.type
_entity.pdbx_description
1 polymer ?
#
loop_
_entity_poly.entity_id
_entity_poly.type
_entity_poly.pdbx_seq_one_letter_code
_entity_poly.pdbx_strand_id
1 'polypeptide(L)'
;MENNDFCRTVNWYPVLGEHSELTGFLKLSEEEIKLLADGVSDGAEVAGVVERLKKLMRGGTFDNYFVSTDYCSPTDTERFIGKRGAVHSAESAWYFLAVSHKVRTAAQQGMVEYLAVRPFVKIDRTREFRLFIHDGELRAMSQYNLVRHFRRLEGIKEELWLRTKSWFEQIKWQLPVKSLTMDIYLEDDDQNIKIIDLNPWGEPTDPLLMRTFDLDWSCEYGIKLMLPPTKISGDVAVSF
;
A
#
# COMPACT_ATOMS: atom_id res chain seq x y z
N MET A 1 17.27 0.45 -14.10
CA MET A 1 16.75 0.73 -12.75
C MET A 1 16.82 -0.57 -11.97
N GLU A 2 17.49 -0.58 -10.83
CA GLU A 2 17.40 -1.72 -9.92
C GLU A 2 15.94 -1.88 -9.46
N ASN A 3 15.52 -3.11 -9.19
CA ASN A 3 14.14 -3.47 -8.86
C ASN A 3 13.54 -2.57 -7.76
N ASN A 4 14.35 -2.25 -6.74
CA ASN A 4 13.94 -1.48 -5.58
C ASN A 4 13.57 -0.03 -5.89
N ASP A 5 14.19 0.57 -6.91
CA ASP A 5 13.95 1.98 -7.24
C ASP A 5 12.62 2.14 -7.99
N PHE A 6 12.24 1.19 -8.85
CA PHE A 6 10.96 1.27 -9.57
C PHE A 6 9.75 1.18 -8.63
N CYS A 7 9.84 0.42 -7.54
CA CYS A 7 8.74 0.30 -6.57
C CYS A 7 8.44 1.60 -5.81
N ARG A 8 9.30 2.63 -5.88
CA ARG A 8 8.98 3.95 -5.32
C ARG A 8 7.79 4.58 -6.03
N THR A 9 6.87 5.16 -5.27
CA THR A 9 5.61 5.68 -5.81
C THR A 9 5.83 6.68 -6.94
N VAL A 10 6.82 7.56 -6.81
CA VAL A 10 7.14 8.57 -7.83
C VAL A 10 7.65 7.98 -9.15
N ASN A 11 8.19 6.75 -9.13
CA ASN A 11 8.76 6.08 -10.28
C ASN A 11 7.73 5.20 -11.01
N TRP A 12 6.89 4.46 -10.29
CA TRP A 12 5.86 3.63 -10.93
C TRP A 12 4.61 4.42 -11.32
N TYR A 13 4.26 5.49 -10.60
CA TYR A 13 3.01 6.21 -10.83
C TYR A 13 2.92 6.84 -12.24
N PRO A 14 3.97 7.45 -12.82
CA PRO A 14 3.91 7.95 -14.20
C PRO A 14 3.65 6.85 -15.24
N VAL A 15 3.97 5.60 -14.91
CA VAL A 15 3.78 4.44 -15.79
C VAL A 15 2.38 3.87 -15.63
N LEU A 16 1.92 3.64 -14.40
CA LEU A 16 0.70 2.90 -14.09
C LEU A 16 -0.43 3.78 -13.51
N GLY A 17 -0.28 5.10 -13.55
CA GLY A 17 -1.17 6.04 -12.85
C GLY A 17 -2.62 6.01 -13.32
N GLU A 18 -2.87 5.58 -14.56
CA GLU A 18 -4.22 5.34 -15.09
C GLU A 18 -4.99 4.24 -14.32
N HIS A 19 -4.26 3.35 -13.65
CA HIS A 19 -4.80 2.30 -12.80
C HIS A 19 -4.74 2.65 -11.31
N SER A 20 -4.40 3.88 -10.90
CA SER A 20 -4.28 4.27 -9.48
C SER A 20 -5.17 5.47 -9.16
N GLU A 21 -5.33 5.75 -7.88
CA GLU A 21 -5.91 7.02 -7.42
C GLU A 21 -5.07 8.21 -7.90
N LEU A 22 -5.74 9.33 -8.17
CA LEU A 22 -5.05 10.58 -8.51
C LEU A 22 -4.08 10.95 -7.39
N THR A 23 -2.79 11.04 -7.71
CA THR A 23 -1.71 11.26 -6.75
C THR A 23 -0.86 12.45 -7.18
N GLY A 24 -0.77 13.43 -6.30
CA GLY A 24 0.15 14.54 -6.40
C GLY A 24 1.45 14.26 -5.66
N PHE A 25 2.56 14.82 -6.16
CA PHE A 25 3.88 14.64 -5.54
C PHE A 25 4.48 15.98 -5.12
N LEU A 26 5.00 16.03 -3.90
CA LEU A 26 5.74 17.17 -3.37
C LEU A 26 7.21 16.76 -3.17
N LYS A 27 8.13 17.30 -3.96
CA LYS A 27 9.57 17.11 -3.76
C LYS A 27 10.02 17.82 -2.48
N LEU A 28 10.74 17.13 -1.61
CA LEU A 28 11.31 17.71 -0.39
C LEU A 28 12.68 18.32 -0.66
N SER A 29 13.02 19.39 0.05
CA SER A 29 14.40 19.89 0.14
C SER A 29 15.22 19.03 1.12
N GLU A 30 16.55 19.14 1.08
CA GLU A 30 17.43 18.47 2.05
C GLU A 30 17.10 18.87 3.50
N GLU A 31 16.75 20.14 3.71
CA GLU A 31 16.34 20.65 5.02
C GLU A 31 15.01 20.03 5.47
N GLU A 32 14.03 19.91 4.58
CA GLU A 32 12.74 19.29 4.89
C GLU A 32 12.89 17.79 5.17
N ILE A 33 13.75 17.09 4.43
CA ILE A 33 14.09 15.68 4.71
C ILE A 33 14.75 15.56 6.08
N LYS A 34 15.63 16.49 6.45
CA LYS A 34 16.27 16.51 7.77
C LYS A 34 15.25 16.75 8.88
N LEU A 35 14.33 17.71 8.72
CA LEU A 35 13.24 17.92 9.68
C LEU A 35 12.41 16.65 9.86
N LEU A 36 12.12 15.95 8.75
CA LEU A 36 11.42 14.68 8.80
C LEU A 36 12.23 13.60 9.53
N ALA A 37 13.52 13.45 9.22
CA ALA A 37 14.44 12.48 9.84
C ALA A 37 14.61 12.71 11.35
N ASP A 38 14.66 13.98 11.78
CA ASP A 38 14.78 14.38 13.18
C ASP A 38 13.43 14.32 13.93
N GLY A 39 12.33 14.11 13.21
CA GLY A 39 10.98 14.02 13.77
C GLY A 39 10.40 15.36 14.20
N VAL A 40 10.81 16.46 13.57
CA VAL A 40 10.28 17.80 13.84
C VAL A 40 8.87 17.91 13.25
N SER A 41 7.87 17.80 14.13
CA SER A 41 6.45 17.69 13.73
C SER A 41 5.68 19.01 13.69
N ASP A 42 6.17 20.03 14.39
CA ASP A 42 5.58 21.35 14.52
C ASP A 42 6.70 22.41 14.68
N GLY A 43 6.31 23.69 14.78
CA GLY A 43 7.25 24.81 14.88
C GLY A 43 7.33 25.69 13.65
N ALA A 44 8.18 26.70 13.71
CA ALA A 44 8.36 27.67 12.62
C ALA A 44 9.13 27.06 11.44
N GLU A 45 9.98 26.08 11.73
CA GLU A 45 10.85 25.38 10.78
C GLU A 45 10.03 24.59 9.75
N VAL A 46 8.89 24.02 10.16
CA VAL A 46 8.02 23.22 9.27
C VAL A 46 7.00 24.05 8.50
N ALA A 47 6.88 25.35 8.78
CA ALA A 47 5.85 26.20 8.17
C ALA A 47 5.95 26.24 6.64
N GLY A 48 7.17 26.23 6.09
CA GLY A 48 7.43 26.23 4.65
C GLY A 48 6.88 24.99 3.95
N VAL A 49 7.22 23.79 4.46
CA VAL A 49 6.77 22.53 3.87
C VAL A 49 5.27 22.32 4.05
N VAL A 50 4.72 22.71 5.21
CA VAL A 50 3.29 22.66 5.48
C VAL A 50 2.51 23.52 4.48
N GLU A 51 2.91 24.76 4.21
CA GLU A 51 2.19 25.60 3.24
C GLU A 51 2.30 25.07 1.80
N ARG A 52 3.42 24.44 1.43
CA ARG A 52 3.55 23.77 0.12
C ARG A 52 2.66 22.54 0.02
N LEU A 53 2.65 21.70 1.06
CA LEU A 53 1.77 20.53 1.15
C LEU A 53 0.30 20.95 1.12
N LYS A 54 -0.03 22.07 1.79
CA LYS A 54 -1.35 22.65 1.78
C LYS A 54 -1.78 23.07 0.38
N LYS A 55 -0.90 23.63 -0.47
CA LYS A 55 -1.23 23.91 -1.88
C LYS A 55 -1.58 22.64 -2.66
N LEU A 56 -0.90 21.52 -2.38
CA LEU A 56 -1.17 20.24 -3.02
C LEU A 56 -2.48 19.59 -2.52
N MET A 57 -2.81 19.79 -1.25
CA MET A 57 -4.09 19.35 -0.65
C MET A 57 -5.24 20.34 -0.90
N ARG A 58 -4.97 21.60 -1.29
CA ARG A 58 -5.98 22.64 -1.51
C ARG A 58 -6.60 22.47 -2.90
N GLY A 59 -7.72 21.74 -2.91
CA GLY A 59 -8.72 21.79 -3.97
C GLY A 59 -10.18 21.82 -3.48
N GLY A 60 -10.42 21.78 -2.16
CA GLY A 60 -11.79 21.71 -1.60
C GLY A 60 -12.65 20.56 -2.12
N THR A 61 -12.05 19.61 -2.85
CA THR A 61 -12.76 18.55 -3.57
C THR A 61 -12.93 17.31 -2.70
N PHE A 62 -12.02 17.11 -1.75
CA PHE A 62 -11.99 15.94 -0.88
C PHE A 62 -11.85 16.36 0.59
N ASP A 63 -12.65 15.72 1.45
CA ASP A 63 -12.67 15.98 2.90
C ASP A 63 -11.45 15.41 3.62
N ASN A 64 -10.84 14.35 3.07
CA ASN A 64 -9.71 13.65 3.66
C ASN A 64 -8.70 13.23 2.59
N TYR A 65 -7.45 13.15 2.99
CA TYR A 65 -6.31 12.73 2.18
C TYR A 65 -5.57 11.59 2.85
N PHE A 66 -4.85 10.82 2.05
CA PHE A 66 -3.80 9.93 2.49
C PHE A 66 -2.47 10.51 2.03
N VAL A 67 -1.53 10.66 2.97
CA VAL A 67 -0.20 11.19 2.69
C VAL A 67 0.85 10.20 3.15
N SER A 68 1.77 9.86 2.26
CA SER A 68 2.93 9.01 2.51
C SER A 68 4.21 9.66 1.98
N THR A 69 5.35 9.07 2.28
CA THR A 69 6.55 9.31 1.46
C THR A 69 6.46 8.48 0.18
N ASP A 70 7.39 8.70 -0.75
CA ASP A 70 7.55 7.90 -1.96
C ASP A 70 8.16 6.51 -1.73
N TYR A 71 8.65 6.23 -0.52
CA TYR A 71 9.22 4.94 -0.14
C TYR A 71 8.34 4.17 0.82
N CYS A 72 7.75 4.83 1.81
CA CYS A 72 6.87 4.19 2.78
C CYS A 72 5.76 5.07 3.33
N SER A 73 4.66 4.40 3.72
CA SER A 73 3.54 4.98 4.45
C SER A 73 3.75 4.98 5.97
N PRO A 74 3.19 5.96 6.73
CA PRO A 74 3.32 6.06 8.19
C PRO A 74 2.38 5.08 8.93
N THR A 75 2.47 3.79 8.61
CA THR A 75 1.54 2.74 9.03
C THR A 75 1.63 2.38 10.52
N ASP A 76 2.71 2.79 11.17
CA ASP A 76 3.04 2.59 12.59
C ASP A 76 2.44 3.67 13.50
N THR A 77 1.75 4.67 12.96
CA THR A 77 1.18 5.77 13.73
C THR A 77 -0.21 5.46 14.28
N GLU A 78 -0.59 6.12 15.38
CA GLU A 78 -1.96 6.06 15.92
C GLU A 78 -3.01 6.49 14.90
N ARG A 79 -2.66 7.42 14.00
CA ARG A 79 -3.55 7.88 12.93
C ARG A 79 -3.84 6.78 11.94
N PHE A 80 -2.83 5.99 11.58
CA PHE A 80 -3.03 4.84 10.72
C PHE A 80 -3.87 3.76 11.41
N ILE A 81 -3.57 3.45 12.66
CA ILE A 81 -4.31 2.43 13.42
C ILE A 81 -5.79 2.84 13.61
N GLY A 82 -6.05 4.07 14.04
CA GLY A 82 -7.39 4.53 14.39
C GLY A 82 -8.23 5.05 13.23
N LYS A 83 -7.61 5.65 12.21
CA LYS A 83 -8.30 6.31 11.08
C LYS A 83 -7.77 5.89 9.71
N ARG A 84 -6.96 4.82 9.63
CA ARG A 84 -6.38 4.31 8.38
C ARG A 84 -5.54 5.34 7.62
N GLY A 85 -4.97 6.31 8.33
CA GLY A 85 -4.09 7.32 7.76
C GLY A 85 -4.83 8.53 7.20
N ALA A 86 -6.16 8.59 7.34
CA ALA A 86 -6.96 9.73 6.88
C ALA A 86 -6.59 11.02 7.64
N VAL A 87 -6.08 12.01 6.91
CA VAL A 87 -5.73 13.35 7.41
C VAL A 87 -6.56 14.41 6.70
N HIS A 88 -6.89 15.49 7.40
CA HIS A 88 -7.78 16.55 6.90
C HIS A 88 -7.05 17.90 6.69
N SER A 89 -5.77 17.97 7.05
CA SER A 89 -4.97 19.19 6.97
C SER A 89 -3.51 18.88 6.67
N ALA A 90 -2.79 19.85 6.10
CA ALA A 90 -1.35 19.70 5.82
C ALA A 90 -0.54 19.58 7.11
N GLU A 91 -0.97 20.27 8.16
CA GLU A 91 -0.42 20.21 9.50
C GLU A 91 -0.51 18.78 10.06
N SER A 92 -1.69 18.16 9.98
CA SER A 92 -1.88 16.78 10.44
C SER A 92 -1.14 15.77 9.57
N ALA A 93 -1.10 15.99 8.25
CA ALA A 93 -0.32 15.17 7.33
C ALA A 93 1.18 15.18 7.69
N TRP A 94 1.78 16.37 7.84
CA TRP A 94 3.18 16.52 8.24
C TRP A 94 3.44 15.90 9.61
N TYR A 95 2.60 16.22 10.61
CA TYR A 95 2.73 15.69 11.96
C TYR A 95 2.82 14.16 11.95
N PHE A 96 1.90 13.46 11.28
CA PHE A 96 1.90 12.00 11.28
C PHE A 96 3.02 11.38 10.45
N LEU A 97 3.55 12.08 9.44
CA LEU A 97 4.80 11.66 8.78
C LEU A 97 5.99 11.78 9.73
N ALA A 98 6.13 12.91 10.41
CA ALA A 98 7.28 13.20 11.29
C ALA A 98 7.32 12.34 12.56
N VAL A 99 6.18 11.95 13.12
CA VAL A 99 6.14 11.07 14.31
C VAL A 99 6.25 9.58 13.97
N SER A 100 6.12 9.20 12.70
CA SER A 100 6.28 7.79 12.28
C SER A 100 7.74 7.36 12.40
N HIS A 101 8.00 6.32 13.21
CA HIS A 101 9.34 5.74 13.30
C HIS A 101 9.81 5.19 11.95
N LYS A 102 8.90 4.53 11.22
CA LYS A 102 9.18 3.99 9.88
C LYS A 102 9.63 5.09 8.90
N VAL A 103 8.89 6.19 8.84
CA VAL A 103 9.22 7.32 7.95
C VAL A 103 10.52 7.99 8.37
N ARG A 104 10.73 8.26 9.66
CA ARG A 104 11.99 8.84 10.16
C ARG A 104 13.20 8.00 9.81
N THR A 105 13.10 6.68 10.02
CA THR A 105 14.18 5.74 9.69
C THR A 105 14.50 5.78 8.20
N ALA A 106 13.47 5.77 7.35
CA ALA A 106 13.66 5.86 5.90
C ALA A 106 14.31 7.19 5.47
N ALA A 107 13.91 8.31 6.08
CA ALA A 107 14.51 9.61 5.82
C ALA A 107 15.98 9.67 6.27
N GLN A 108 16.30 9.15 7.46
CA GLN A 108 17.69 9.05 7.96
C GLN A 108 18.59 8.19 7.08
N GLN A 109 18.01 7.19 6.42
CA GLN A 109 18.70 6.29 5.49
C GLN A 109 18.76 6.85 4.05
N GLY A 110 18.26 8.07 3.81
CA GLY A 110 18.30 8.70 2.49
C GLY A 110 17.35 8.07 1.46
N MET A 111 16.31 7.37 1.91
CA MET A 111 15.35 6.69 1.02
C MET A 111 14.13 7.54 0.66
N VAL A 112 13.97 8.72 1.26
CA VAL A 112 12.82 9.62 1.06
C VAL A 112 13.23 10.83 0.23
N GLU A 113 12.46 11.13 -0.80
CA GLU A 113 12.66 12.33 -1.63
C GLU A 113 11.37 13.12 -1.87
N TYR A 114 10.21 12.44 -1.87
CA TYR A 114 8.93 13.04 -2.19
C TYR A 114 7.86 12.65 -1.15
N LEU A 115 6.88 13.52 -0.98
CA LEU A 115 5.60 13.15 -0.39
C LEU A 115 4.61 12.82 -1.51
N ALA A 116 3.89 11.72 -1.36
CA ALA A 116 2.76 11.36 -2.21
C ALA A 116 1.45 11.73 -1.50
N VAL A 117 0.59 12.49 -2.18
CA VAL A 117 -0.68 12.99 -1.66
C VAL A 117 -1.80 12.51 -2.57
N ARG A 118 -2.75 11.76 -2.02
CA ARG A 118 -3.93 11.28 -2.75
C ARG A 118 -5.21 11.46 -1.93
N PRO A 119 -6.39 11.55 -2.57
CA PRO A 119 -7.66 11.49 -1.86
C PRO A 119 -7.73 10.25 -0.96
N PHE A 120 -8.27 10.40 0.25
CA PHE A 120 -8.48 9.25 1.12
C PHE A 120 -9.70 8.47 0.65
N VAL A 121 -9.47 7.24 0.20
CA VAL A 121 -10.53 6.29 -0.14
C VAL A 121 -10.66 5.27 0.99
N LYS A 122 -11.90 5.06 1.46
CA LYS A 122 -12.17 4.04 2.46
C LYS A 122 -12.19 2.66 1.80
N ILE A 123 -11.08 1.94 1.92
CA ILE A 123 -10.93 0.58 1.38
C ILE A 123 -11.85 -0.42 2.11
N ASP A 124 -12.69 -1.16 1.36
CA ASP A 124 -13.30 -2.39 1.86
C ASP A 124 -12.24 -3.50 1.90
N ARG A 125 -11.93 -3.96 3.12
CA ARG A 125 -10.92 -5.00 3.40
C ARG A 125 -11.15 -6.34 2.70
N THR A 126 -12.34 -6.58 2.18
CA THR A 126 -12.65 -7.80 1.41
C THR A 126 -12.23 -7.72 -0.06
N ARG A 127 -11.82 -6.54 -0.51
CA ARG A 127 -11.51 -6.26 -1.92
C ARG A 127 -10.05 -5.88 -2.13
N GLU A 128 -9.25 -6.01 -1.09
CA GLU A 128 -7.83 -5.70 -1.10
C GLU A 128 -7.03 -7.00 -1.20
N PHE A 129 -6.12 -7.05 -2.18
CA PHE A 129 -5.31 -8.22 -2.48
C PHE A 129 -3.88 -7.82 -2.82
N ARG A 130 -2.93 -8.71 -2.53
CA ARG A 130 -1.54 -8.62 -3.01
C ARG A 130 -1.32 -9.60 -4.14
N LEU A 131 -0.86 -9.10 -5.27
CA LEU A 131 -0.43 -9.90 -6.41
C LEU A 131 1.06 -10.23 -6.28
N PHE A 132 1.42 -11.45 -6.67
CA PHE A 132 2.79 -11.94 -6.71
C PHE A 132 3.17 -12.17 -8.17
N ILE A 133 4.00 -11.27 -8.69
CA ILE A 133 4.46 -11.27 -10.08
C ILE A 133 5.88 -11.78 -10.07
N HIS A 134 6.16 -12.82 -10.85
CA HIS A 134 7.48 -13.43 -10.91
C HIS A 134 7.80 -13.83 -12.35
N ASP A 135 9.00 -13.46 -12.80
CA ASP A 135 9.46 -13.59 -14.19
C ASP A 135 8.49 -12.99 -15.23
N GLY A 136 7.83 -11.89 -14.86
CA GLY A 136 6.92 -11.14 -15.72
C GLY A 136 5.49 -11.68 -15.77
N GLU A 137 5.19 -12.72 -14.98
CA GLU A 137 3.91 -13.42 -14.99
C GLU A 137 3.25 -13.36 -13.61
N LEU A 138 1.91 -13.26 -13.60
CA LEU A 138 1.14 -13.31 -12.36
C LEU A 138 1.07 -14.76 -11.84
N ARG A 139 1.70 -15.02 -10.69
CA ARG A 139 1.80 -16.38 -10.12
C ARG A 139 0.83 -16.64 -8.98
N ALA A 140 0.52 -15.62 -8.18
CA ALA A 140 -0.40 -15.76 -7.07
C ALA A 140 -1.11 -14.46 -6.71
N MET A 141 -2.19 -14.59 -5.94
CA MET A 141 -2.96 -13.50 -5.37
C MET A 141 -3.29 -13.86 -3.90
N SER A 142 -2.95 -13.01 -2.95
CA SER A 142 -3.31 -13.20 -1.54
C SER A 142 -4.37 -12.20 -1.12
N GLN A 143 -5.39 -12.65 -0.38
CA GLN A 143 -6.21 -11.75 0.43
C GLN A 143 -5.29 -10.90 1.32
N TYR A 144 -5.48 -9.58 1.32
CA TYR A 144 -4.62 -8.68 2.09
C TYR A 144 -4.96 -8.70 3.58
N ASN A 145 -6.26 -8.65 3.92
CA ASN A 145 -6.68 -8.65 5.31
C ASN A 145 -6.62 -10.05 5.95
N LEU A 146 -5.68 -10.29 6.86
CA LEU A 146 -5.52 -11.62 7.49
C LEU A 146 -6.34 -11.83 8.77
N VAL A 147 -7.22 -10.90 9.14
CA VAL A 147 -7.93 -10.95 10.44
C VAL A 147 -9.08 -11.96 10.43
N ARG A 148 -9.72 -12.18 9.27
CA ARG A 148 -10.85 -13.10 9.18
C ARG A 148 -11.03 -13.73 7.81
N HIS A 149 -11.71 -14.87 7.80
CA HIS A 149 -12.27 -15.48 6.60
C HIS A 149 -13.48 -14.68 6.09
N PHE A 150 -13.52 -14.43 4.78
CA PHE A 150 -14.65 -13.81 4.10
C PHE A 150 -15.36 -14.83 3.23
N ARG A 151 -16.37 -15.51 3.79
CA ARG A 151 -17.14 -16.57 3.10
C ARG A 151 -17.64 -16.20 1.70
N ARG A 152 -17.98 -14.92 1.48
CA ARG A 152 -18.45 -14.43 0.17
C ARG A 152 -17.41 -14.57 -0.95
N LEU A 153 -16.12 -14.53 -0.62
CA LEU A 153 -15.04 -14.62 -1.60
C LEU A 153 -14.83 -16.04 -2.11
N GLU A 154 -15.14 -17.06 -1.31
CA GLU A 154 -14.97 -18.47 -1.71
C GLU A 154 -15.80 -18.83 -2.95
N GLY A 155 -17.02 -18.31 -3.04
CA GLY A 155 -17.93 -18.59 -4.16
C GLY A 155 -17.51 -17.96 -5.49
N ILE A 156 -16.71 -16.89 -5.46
CA ILE A 156 -16.26 -16.12 -6.64
C ILE A 156 -14.74 -16.20 -6.83
N LYS A 157 -14.06 -17.08 -6.09
CA LYS A 157 -12.60 -17.14 -6.01
C LYS A 157 -11.94 -17.30 -7.37
N GLU A 158 -12.42 -18.26 -8.17
CA GLU A 158 -11.88 -18.54 -9.50
C GLU A 158 -12.14 -17.39 -10.48
N GLU A 159 -13.33 -16.80 -10.42
CA GLU A 159 -13.69 -15.63 -11.22
C GLU A 159 -12.78 -14.44 -10.93
N LEU A 160 -12.53 -14.15 -9.64
CA LEU A 160 -11.61 -13.09 -9.21
C LEU A 160 -10.18 -13.33 -9.75
N TRP A 161 -9.70 -14.57 -9.69
CA TRP A 161 -8.39 -14.94 -10.20
C TRP A 161 -8.28 -14.71 -11.72
N LEU A 162 -9.21 -15.27 -12.49
CA LEU A 162 -9.21 -15.16 -13.96
C LEU A 162 -9.36 -13.70 -14.42
N ARG A 163 -10.24 -12.93 -13.77
CA ARG A 163 -10.41 -11.50 -14.03
C ARG A 163 -9.12 -10.73 -13.79
N THR A 164 -8.50 -10.93 -12.63
CA THR A 164 -7.26 -10.24 -12.25
C THR A 164 -6.11 -10.61 -13.17
N LYS A 165 -6.02 -11.88 -13.57
CA LYS A 165 -5.02 -12.35 -14.53
C LYS A 165 -5.22 -11.72 -15.91
N SER A 166 -6.46 -11.69 -16.41
CA SER A 166 -6.80 -11.04 -17.69
C SER A 166 -6.44 -9.54 -17.69
N TRP A 167 -6.77 -8.83 -16.61
CA TRP A 167 -6.35 -7.43 -16.42
C TRP A 167 -4.82 -7.29 -16.38
N PHE A 168 -4.13 -8.15 -15.63
CA PHE A 168 -2.68 -8.10 -15.53
C PHE A 168 -1.99 -8.28 -16.90
N GLU A 169 -2.46 -9.21 -17.72
CA GLU A 169 -1.94 -9.41 -19.09
C GLU A 169 -1.99 -8.14 -19.94
N GLN A 170 -2.98 -7.26 -19.71
CA GLN A 170 -3.13 -6.01 -20.44
C GLN A 170 -2.14 -4.93 -20.00
N ILE A 171 -1.62 -5.01 -18.77
CA ILE A 171 -0.76 -3.97 -18.17
C ILE A 171 0.69 -4.43 -17.98
N LYS A 172 0.97 -5.74 -18.02
CA LYS A 172 2.31 -6.28 -17.68
C LYS A 172 3.44 -5.75 -18.56
N TRP A 173 3.13 -5.36 -19.80
CA TRP A 173 4.10 -4.75 -20.73
C TRP A 173 4.63 -3.40 -20.24
N GLN A 174 3.88 -2.72 -19.35
CA GLN A 174 4.29 -1.45 -18.76
C GLN A 174 5.33 -1.64 -17.65
N LEU A 175 5.46 -2.86 -17.09
CA LEU A 175 6.36 -3.13 -15.96
C LEU A 175 7.81 -3.34 -16.43
N PRO A 176 8.77 -2.46 -16.06
CA PRO A 176 10.19 -2.68 -16.36
C PRO A 176 10.81 -3.76 -15.47
N VAL A 177 10.16 -4.09 -14.36
CA VAL A 177 10.58 -5.08 -13.38
C VAL A 177 9.72 -6.34 -13.53
N LYS A 178 10.38 -7.51 -13.59
CA LYS A 178 9.71 -8.80 -13.80
C LYS A 178 9.31 -9.54 -12.52
N SER A 179 9.88 -9.18 -11.38
CA SER A 179 9.54 -9.81 -10.10
C SER A 179 9.30 -8.75 -9.04
N LEU A 180 8.05 -8.62 -8.59
CA LEU A 180 7.59 -7.64 -7.60
C LEU A 180 6.25 -8.08 -7.00
N THR A 181 5.80 -7.40 -5.96
CA THR A 181 4.42 -7.53 -5.49
C THR A 181 3.63 -6.26 -5.76
N MET A 182 2.35 -6.42 -6.07
CA MET A 182 1.46 -5.31 -6.41
C MET A 182 0.20 -5.41 -5.55
N ASP A 183 -0.02 -4.41 -4.71
CA ASP A 183 -1.22 -4.31 -3.91
C ASP A 183 -2.32 -3.67 -4.75
N ILE A 184 -3.48 -4.32 -4.80
CA ILE A 184 -4.62 -3.89 -5.59
C ILE A 184 -5.90 -3.79 -4.75
N TYR A 185 -6.81 -2.96 -5.23
CA TYR A 185 -8.19 -2.86 -4.77
C TYR A 185 -9.14 -3.15 -5.93
N LEU A 186 -10.16 -3.97 -5.66
CA LEU A 186 -11.22 -4.27 -6.62
C LEU A 186 -12.39 -3.31 -6.38
N GLU A 187 -12.83 -2.58 -7.40
CA GLU A 187 -13.96 -1.64 -7.26
C GLU A 187 -15.33 -2.33 -7.30
N ASP A 188 -16.38 -1.62 -6.88
CA ASP A 188 -17.76 -2.11 -6.75
C ASP A 188 -18.40 -2.56 -8.07
N ASP A 189 -17.98 -1.97 -9.19
CA ASP A 189 -18.54 -2.25 -10.52
C ASP A 189 -17.99 -3.53 -11.14
N ASP A 190 -17.14 -4.25 -10.41
CA ASP A 190 -16.50 -5.50 -10.81
C ASP A 190 -15.68 -5.40 -12.11
N GLN A 191 -15.47 -4.20 -12.66
CA GLN A 191 -14.74 -3.95 -13.90
C GLN A 191 -13.41 -3.25 -13.67
N ASN A 192 -13.29 -2.47 -12.59
CA ASN A 192 -12.10 -1.68 -12.34
C ASN A 192 -11.21 -2.25 -11.22
N ILE A 193 -9.93 -2.44 -11.55
CA ILE A 193 -8.87 -2.81 -10.61
C ILE A 193 -7.97 -1.59 -10.41
N LYS A 194 -7.79 -1.18 -9.16
CA LYS A 194 -6.91 -0.07 -8.78
C LYS A 194 -5.63 -0.59 -8.14
N ILE A 195 -4.50 -0.08 -8.59
CA ILE A 195 -3.19 -0.27 -7.96
C ILE A 195 -3.10 0.66 -6.75
N ILE A 196 -2.75 0.08 -5.60
CA ILE A 196 -2.59 0.78 -4.33
C ILE A 196 -1.11 1.05 -4.05
N ASP A 197 -0.26 0.05 -4.29
CA ASP A 197 1.17 0.12 -4.03
C ASP A 197 1.95 -0.95 -4.81
N LEU A 198 3.25 -0.71 -5.04
CA LEU A 198 4.20 -1.70 -5.55
C LEU A 198 5.30 -1.92 -4.51
N ASN A 199 5.66 -3.17 -4.25
CA ASN A 199 6.73 -3.49 -3.31
C ASN A 199 7.76 -4.42 -3.97
N PRO A 200 9.05 -4.31 -3.60
CA PRO A 200 10.08 -5.19 -4.11
C PRO A 200 9.79 -6.65 -3.76
N TRP A 201 10.35 -7.56 -4.55
CA TRP A 201 10.27 -8.99 -4.30
C TRP A 201 11.16 -9.40 -3.11
N GLY A 202 10.60 -10.17 -2.16
CA GLY A 202 11.31 -10.57 -0.95
C GLY A 202 11.31 -9.52 0.16
N GLU A 203 12.17 -9.71 1.16
CA GLU A 203 12.29 -8.80 2.30
C GLU A 203 12.58 -7.36 1.85
N PRO A 204 11.91 -6.35 2.45
CA PRO A 204 11.08 -6.39 3.66
C PRO A 204 9.57 -6.64 3.41
N THR A 205 9.18 -7.06 2.21
CA THR A 205 7.77 -7.25 1.85
C THR A 205 7.19 -8.48 2.55
N ASP A 206 6.03 -8.35 3.20
CA ASP A 206 5.32 -9.50 3.81
C ASP A 206 4.70 -10.41 2.73
N PRO A 207 4.97 -11.73 2.73
CA PRO A 207 4.38 -12.68 1.77
C PRO A 207 2.90 -13.02 2.05
N LEU A 208 2.30 -12.52 3.13
CA LEU A 208 0.92 -12.75 3.53
C LEU A 208 0.56 -14.25 3.52
N LEU A 209 -0.49 -14.66 2.80
CA LEU A 209 -0.93 -16.05 2.74
C LEU A 209 -0.02 -16.97 1.91
N MET A 210 0.95 -16.40 1.19
CA MET A 210 2.00 -17.19 0.53
C MET A 210 3.06 -17.67 1.53
N ARG A 211 3.11 -17.05 2.73
CA ARG A 211 3.98 -17.40 3.88
C ARG A 211 5.48 -17.24 3.67
N THR A 212 5.99 -17.39 2.45
CA THR A 212 7.41 -17.23 2.10
C THR A 212 7.56 -16.84 0.62
N PHE A 213 8.69 -16.19 0.29
CA PHE A 213 9.14 -15.95 -1.08
C PHE A 213 9.99 -17.09 -1.65
N ASP A 214 10.29 -18.13 -0.88
CA ASP A 214 11.11 -19.28 -1.31
C ASP A 214 10.31 -20.41 -1.97
N LEU A 215 9.09 -20.12 -2.43
CA LEU A 215 8.26 -21.08 -3.17
C LEU A 215 8.83 -21.32 -4.59
N ASP A 216 8.37 -22.38 -5.25
CA ASP A 216 8.62 -22.57 -6.67
C ASP A 216 7.69 -21.68 -7.52
N TRP A 217 8.16 -20.45 -7.76
CA TRP A 217 7.41 -19.44 -8.52
C TRP A 217 7.36 -19.68 -10.03
N SER A 218 7.88 -20.81 -10.53
CA SER A 218 7.57 -21.27 -11.88
C SER A 218 6.11 -21.78 -11.99
N CYS A 219 5.51 -22.16 -10.85
CA CYS A 219 4.13 -22.63 -10.74
C CYS A 219 3.12 -21.49 -10.59
N GLU A 220 1.87 -21.76 -10.99
CA GLU A 220 0.72 -20.91 -10.70
C GLU A 220 0.02 -21.39 -9.43
N TYR A 221 -0.10 -20.50 -8.43
CA TYR A 221 -0.70 -20.80 -7.13
C TYR A 221 -2.15 -20.31 -6.98
N GLY A 222 -2.60 -19.51 -7.95
CA GLY A 222 -3.92 -18.88 -7.95
C GLY A 222 -4.13 -17.93 -6.78
N ILE A 223 -5.38 -17.79 -6.36
CA ILE A 223 -5.77 -16.94 -5.23
C ILE A 223 -5.78 -17.73 -3.90
N LYS A 224 -5.26 -17.11 -2.84
CA LYS A 224 -5.28 -17.58 -1.44
C LYS A 224 -6.19 -16.69 -0.61
N LEU A 225 -7.12 -17.33 0.10
CA LEU A 225 -8.05 -16.70 1.01
C LEU A 225 -7.83 -17.22 2.43
N MET A 226 -8.17 -16.42 3.44
CA MET A 226 -8.13 -16.85 4.84
C MET A 226 -9.05 -18.05 5.05
N LEU A 227 -8.54 -19.14 5.62
CA LEU A 227 -9.35 -20.34 5.87
C LEU A 227 -10.47 -20.08 6.88
N PRO A 228 -11.61 -20.80 6.77
CA PRO A 228 -12.66 -20.74 7.79
C PRO A 228 -12.09 -21.07 9.18
N PRO A 229 -12.53 -20.39 10.25
CA PRO A 229 -12.10 -20.73 11.59
C PRO A 229 -12.48 -22.17 11.91
N THR A 230 -11.51 -22.93 12.40
CA THR A 230 -11.74 -24.30 12.88
C THR A 230 -12.64 -24.23 14.11
N LYS A 231 -13.84 -24.83 14.03
CA LYS A 231 -14.67 -25.01 15.22
C LYS A 231 -14.03 -26.09 16.08
N ILE A 232 -13.49 -25.71 17.24
CA ILE A 232 -13.13 -26.67 18.27
C ILE A 232 -14.40 -26.95 19.05
N SER A 233 -14.94 -28.16 18.92
CA SER A 233 -16.01 -28.67 19.78
C SER A 233 -15.42 -29.68 20.77
N GLY A 234 -15.58 -29.43 22.06
CA GLY A 234 -15.20 -30.29 23.16
C GLY A 234 -15.75 -29.73 24.47
N ASP A 235 -16.02 -30.59 25.45
CA ASP A 235 -16.46 -30.17 26.77
C ASP A 235 -15.34 -29.38 27.45
N VAL A 236 -15.47 -28.05 27.46
CA VAL A 236 -14.57 -27.20 28.23
C VAL A 236 -14.97 -27.34 29.69
N ALA A 237 -14.37 -28.30 30.39
CA ALA A 237 -14.45 -28.38 31.84
C ALA A 237 -13.66 -27.19 32.42
N VAL A 238 -14.36 -26.07 32.65
CA VAL A 238 -13.82 -24.95 33.42
C VAL A 238 -13.93 -25.33 34.89
N SER A 239 -12.82 -25.81 35.47
CA SER A 239 -12.69 -25.92 36.93
C SER A 239 -12.41 -24.52 37.49
N PHE A 240 -13.34 -24.03 38.34
CA PHE A 240 -13.18 -22.84 39.16
C PHE A 240 -12.42 -23.15 40.45
#